data_AF-Q7UZC7-F1
#
_entry.id   AF-Q7UZC7-F1
#
_cell.length_a   1.000
_cell.length_b   1.000
_cell.length_c   1.000
_cell.angle_alpha   90.00
_cell.angle_beta   90.00
_cell.angle_gamma   90.00
#
_symmetry.space_group_name_H-M   'P 1'
#
loop_
_entity.id
_entity.type
_entity.pdbx_description
1 polymer ?
#
loop_
_entity_poly.entity_id
_entity_poly.type
_entity_poly.pdbx_seq_one_letter_code
_entity_poly.pdbx_strand_id
1 'polypeptide(L)'
;MASYQQLDDWLVANRLDYHRLLQPPATHSELAAAATVYCCTLPEEFAELYRWHNGQQSGDFTELLLNLTFMTLRESMATHTMLTDMALSEGWPSEHWQPA
;
A
#
# COMPACT_ATOMS: atom_id res chain seq x y z
N MET A 1 -3.56 -17.55 9.74
CA MET A 1 -3.26 -16.11 9.78
C MET A 1 -4.41 -15.43 10.50
N ALA A 2 -4.15 -14.39 11.30
CA ALA A 2 -5.23 -13.58 11.86
C ALA A 2 -5.97 -12.87 10.72
N SER A 3 -7.30 -12.78 10.78
CA SER A 3 -8.08 -12.07 9.76
C SER A 3 -7.96 -10.55 9.94
N TYR A 4 -8.27 -9.79 8.88
CA TYR A 4 -8.34 -8.33 8.98
C TYR A 4 -9.38 -7.85 9.99
N GLN A 5 -10.46 -8.62 10.23
CA GLN A 5 -11.40 -8.31 11.31
C GLN A 5 -10.75 -8.39 12.69
N GLN A 6 -9.93 -9.42 12.93
CA GLN A 6 -9.23 -9.55 14.22
C GLN A 6 -8.19 -8.43 14.41
N LEU A 7 -7.55 -7.98 13.33
CA LEU A 7 -6.66 -6.83 13.36
C LEU A 7 -7.44 -5.52 13.64
N ASP A 8 -8.59 -5.34 13.01
CA ASP A 8 -9.46 -4.18 13.21
C ASP A 8 -9.93 -4.09 14.67
N ASP A 9 -10.46 -5.19 15.22
CA ASP A 9 -10.89 -5.27 16.61
C ASP A 9 -9.74 -4.96 17.58
N TRP A 10 -8.54 -5.46 17.28
CA TRP A 10 -7.35 -5.19 18.07
C TRP A 10 -6.93 -3.72 18.00
N LEU A 11 -6.98 -3.09 16.82
CA LEU A 11 -6.65 -1.68 16.64
C LEU A 11 -7.66 -0.78 17.38
N VAL A 12 -8.96 -1.08 17.30
CA VAL A 12 -9.99 -0.34 18.04
C VAL A 12 -9.73 -0.43 19.55
N ALA A 13 -9.35 -1.60 20.06
CA ALA A 13 -9.12 -1.82 21.49
C ALA A 13 -7.79 -1.25 22.01
N ASN A 14 -6.73 -1.25 21.19
CA ASN A 14 -5.36 -0.98 21.67
C ASN A 14 -4.70 0.26 21.05
N ARG A 15 -5.15 0.70 19.87
CA ARG A 15 -4.56 1.80 19.09
C ARG A 15 -5.65 2.60 18.35
N LEU A 16 -6.66 3.06 19.10
CA LEU A 16 -7.81 3.78 18.55
C LEU A 16 -7.42 5.07 17.82
N ASP A 17 -6.34 5.71 18.27
CA ASP A 17 -5.72 6.85 17.60
C ASP A 17 -5.26 6.50 16.19
N TYR A 18 -4.53 5.39 16.03
CA TYR A 18 -4.11 4.89 14.72
C TYR A 18 -5.30 4.41 13.87
N HIS A 19 -6.25 3.69 14.47
CA HIS A 19 -7.46 3.21 13.76
C HIS A 19 -8.21 4.35 13.07
N ARG A 20 -8.29 5.52 13.70
CA ARG A 20 -8.92 6.72 13.14
C ARG A 20 -8.21 7.30 11.91
N LEU A 21 -6.93 6.96 11.70
CA LEU A 21 -6.16 7.40 10.54
C LEU A 21 -6.43 6.52 9.32
N LEU A 22 -6.96 5.31 9.52
CA LEU A 22 -7.21 4.37 8.43
C LEU A 22 -8.27 4.91 7.48
N GLN A 23 -7.96 4.87 6.19
CA GLN A 23 -8.88 5.28 5.14
C GLN A 23 -9.93 4.20 4.89
N PRO A 24 -11.12 4.55 4.39
CA PRO A 24 -12.10 3.55 3.97
C PRO A 24 -11.51 2.50 3.01
N PRO A 25 -12.09 1.29 2.93
CA PRO A 25 -11.75 0.29 1.94
C PRO A 25 -11.59 0.84 0.52
N ALA A 26 -10.62 0.33 -0.22
CA ALA A 26 -10.46 0.65 -1.63
C ALA A 26 -11.65 0.14 -2.45
N THR A 27 -12.10 0.98 -3.37
CA THR A 27 -13.15 0.65 -4.33
C THR A 27 -12.63 -0.30 -5.42
N HIS A 28 -13.54 -0.98 -6.10
CA HIS A 28 -13.19 -1.81 -7.25
C HIS A 28 -12.46 -1.02 -8.35
N SER A 29 -12.87 0.24 -8.58
CA SER A 29 -12.22 1.13 -9.55
C SER A 29 -10.79 1.50 -9.16
N GLU A 30 -10.51 1.71 -7.87
CA GLU A 30 -9.15 2.02 -7.40
C GLU A 30 -8.22 0.81 -7.55
N LEU A 31 -8.71 -0.39 -7.24
CA LEU A 31 -7.96 -1.63 -7.45
C LEU A 31 -7.72 -1.90 -8.95
N ALA A 32 -8.71 -1.64 -9.81
CA ALA A 32 -8.54 -1.76 -11.27
C ALA A 32 -7.51 -0.76 -11.83
N ALA A 33 -7.51 0.47 -11.30
CA ALA A 33 -6.50 1.47 -11.64
C ALA A 33 -5.09 1.02 -11.22
N ALA A 34 -4.95 0.45 -10.02
CA ALA A 34 -3.69 -0.10 -9.52
C ALA A 34 -3.18 -1.25 -10.39
N ALA A 35 -4.04 -2.20 -10.77
CA ALA A 35 -3.67 -3.28 -11.69
C ALA A 35 -3.13 -2.74 -13.03
N THR A 36 -3.74 -1.67 -13.54
CA THR A 36 -3.31 -0.99 -14.77
C THR A 36 -1.94 -0.35 -14.60
N VAL A 37 -1.72 0.40 -13.51
CA VAL A 37 -0.44 1.09 -13.25
C VAL A 37 0.71 0.10 -13.04
N TYR A 38 0.47 -0.97 -12.30
CA TYR A 38 1.50 -2.00 -12.05
C TYR A 38 1.70 -2.96 -13.23
N CYS A 39 0.89 -2.84 -14.29
CA CYS A 39 0.92 -3.72 -15.45
C CYS A 39 0.80 -5.22 -15.08
N CYS A 40 -0.04 -5.54 -14.10
CA CYS A 40 -0.18 -6.90 -13.59
C CYS A 40 -1.60 -7.22 -13.12
N THR A 41 -1.88 -8.50 -12.92
CA THR A 41 -3.01 -8.91 -12.08
C THR A 41 -2.60 -8.77 -10.62
N LEU A 42 -3.38 -8.03 -9.83
CA LEU A 42 -3.12 -7.90 -8.40
C LEU A 42 -3.24 -9.27 -7.72
N PRO A 43 -2.23 -9.69 -6.93
CA PRO A 43 -2.39 -10.83 -6.03
C PRO A 43 -3.60 -10.63 -5.12
N GLU A 44 -4.34 -11.69 -4.82
CA GLU A 44 -5.56 -11.57 -4.03
C GLU A 44 -5.26 -11.06 -2.63
N GLU A 45 -4.15 -11.48 -2.02
CA GLU A 45 -3.71 -11.01 -0.70
C GLU A 45 -3.44 -9.49 -0.69
N PHE A 46 -2.92 -8.95 -1.79
CA PHE A 46 -2.74 -7.51 -1.96
C PHE A 46 -4.10 -6.80 -2.06
N ALA A 47 -5.02 -7.36 -2.85
CA ALA A 47 -6.36 -6.80 -2.98
C ALA A 47 -7.14 -6.87 -1.66
N GLU A 48 -7.02 -7.96 -0.90
CA GLU A 48 -7.62 -8.13 0.42
C GLU A 48 -7.12 -7.08 1.42
N LEU A 49 -5.81 -6.79 1.45
CA LEU A 49 -5.25 -5.73 2.29
C LEU A 49 -5.91 -4.37 2.03
N TYR A 50 -6.09 -4.02 0.76
CA TYR A 50 -6.67 -2.74 0.37
C TYR A 50 -8.21 -2.72 0.44
N ARG A 51 -8.88 -3.88 0.37
CA ARG A 51 -10.31 -4.01 0.70
C ARG A 51 -10.58 -3.92 2.20
N TRP A 52 -9.57 -4.10 3.05
CA TRP A 52 -9.68 -3.81 4.47
C TRP A 52 -9.61 -2.30 4.73
N HIS A 53 -8.51 -1.64 4.34
CA HIS A 53 -8.39 -0.17 4.37
C HIS A 53 -7.49 0.33 3.25
N ASN A 54 -7.81 1.49 2.66
CA ASN A 54 -6.99 2.10 1.62
C ASN A 54 -5.81 2.90 2.20
N GLY A 55 -4.97 2.24 2.99
CA GLY A 55 -3.87 2.89 3.71
C GLY A 55 -4.34 3.73 4.91
N GLN A 56 -3.41 4.52 5.44
CA GLN A 56 -3.67 5.54 6.45
C GLN A 56 -3.72 6.94 5.81
N GLN A 57 -4.07 7.95 6.59
CA GLN A 57 -4.11 9.34 6.15
C GLN A 57 -2.76 9.77 5.54
N SER A 58 -2.79 10.27 4.30
CA SER A 58 -1.61 10.76 3.60
C SER A 58 -0.87 11.85 4.38
N GLY A 59 0.45 11.74 4.44
CA GLY A 59 1.31 12.66 5.18
C GLY A 59 1.36 12.41 6.70
N ASP A 60 0.60 11.44 7.20
CA ASP A 60 0.75 10.96 8.57
C ASP A 60 1.81 9.85 8.64
N PHE A 61 2.76 9.99 9.56
CA PHE A 61 3.89 9.06 9.73
C PHE A 61 3.76 8.15 10.94
N THR A 62 2.60 8.12 11.60
CA THR A 62 2.32 7.18 12.68
C THR A 62 2.45 5.76 12.14
N GLU A 63 3.29 4.94 12.74
CA GLU A 63 3.59 3.61 12.22
C GLU A 63 2.48 2.61 12.48
N LEU A 64 2.20 1.75 11.50
CA LEU A 64 1.39 0.55 11.67
C LEU A 64 2.21 -0.53 12.38
N LEU A 65 3.42 -0.79 11.89
CA LEU A 65 4.27 -1.90 12.29
C LEU A 65 5.75 -1.56 12.11
N LEU A 66 6.56 -1.62 13.17
CA LEU A 66 8.04 -1.55 13.09
C LEU A 66 8.56 -0.41 12.18
N ASN A 67 8.03 0.80 12.36
CA ASN A 67 8.33 2.01 11.57
C ASN A 67 7.80 2.01 10.12
N LEU A 68 6.94 1.06 9.75
CA LEU A 68 6.25 1.05 8.47
C LEU A 68 4.91 1.76 8.61
N THR A 69 4.65 2.69 7.71
CA THR A 69 3.33 3.27 7.48
C THR A 69 2.57 2.44 6.46
N PHE A 70 1.24 2.54 6.50
CA PHE A 70 0.38 1.89 5.53
C PHE A 70 0.02 2.86 4.40
N MET A 71 0.75 2.79 3.28
CA MET A 71 0.51 3.67 2.13
C MET A 71 -0.87 3.44 1.50
N THR A 72 -1.52 4.52 1.11
CA THR A 72 -2.69 4.47 0.23
C THR A 72 -2.32 3.86 -1.13
N LEU A 73 -3.29 3.31 -1.87
CA LEU A 73 -3.04 2.85 -3.25
C LEU A 73 -2.46 3.94 -4.13
N ARG A 74 -2.91 5.19 -3.95
CA ARG A 74 -2.42 6.34 -4.70
C ARG A 74 -0.93 6.58 -4.47
N GLU A 75 -0.50 6.57 -3.21
CA GLU A 75 0.91 6.76 -2.87
C GLU A 75 1.75 5.59 -3.39
N SER A 76 1.27 4.36 -3.21
CA SER A 76 1.96 3.15 -3.70
C SER A 76 2.15 3.21 -5.22
N MET A 77 1.11 3.58 -5.98
CA MET A 77 1.19 3.78 -7.43
C MET A 77 2.15 4.90 -7.81
N ALA A 78 2.09 6.06 -7.14
CA ALA A 78 2.99 7.17 -7.41
C ALA A 78 4.46 6.81 -7.15
N THR A 79 4.74 6.09 -6.06
CA THR A 79 6.07 5.58 -5.76
C THR A 79 6.52 4.55 -6.79
N HIS A 80 5.64 3.65 -7.22
CA HIS A 80 5.95 2.71 -8.30
C HIS A 80 6.31 3.44 -9.59
N THR A 81 5.50 4.39 -10.06
CA THR A 81 5.79 5.18 -11.27
C THR A 81 7.14 5.89 -11.13
N MET A 82 7.37 6.59 -10.01
CA MET A 82 8.63 7.30 -9.77
C MET A 82 9.85 6.36 -9.82
N LEU A 83 9.78 5.20 -9.17
CA LEU A 83 10.89 4.24 -9.13
C LEU A 83 11.11 3.58 -10.50
N THR A 84 10.04 3.26 -11.22
CA THR A 84 10.12 2.69 -12.57
C THR A 84 10.70 3.71 -13.56
N ASP A 85 10.26 4.97 -13.51
CA ASP A 85 10.80 6.04 -14.36
C ASP A 85 12.29 6.28 -14.08
N MET A 86 12.69 6.27 -12.80
CA MET A 86 14.09 6.38 -12.42
C MET A 86 14.94 5.22 -12.94
N ALA A 87 14.42 3.98 -12.88
CA ALA A 87 15.11 2.80 -13.40
C ALA A 87 15.34 2.85 -14.92
N LEU A 88 14.50 3.58 -15.65
CA LEU A 88 14.60 3.78 -17.10
C LEU A 88 15.46 5.00 -17.49
N SER A 89 15.88 5.82 -16.53
CA SER A 89 16.69 7.02 -16.80
C SER A 89 18.14 6.69 -17.17
N GLU A 90 18.74 7.50 -18.05
CA GLU A 90 20.15 7.33 -18.43
C GLU A 90 21.06 7.51 -17.21
N GLY A 91 21.93 6.52 -16.95
CA GLY A 91 22.89 6.53 -15.85
C GLY A 91 22.50 5.69 -14.63
N TRP A 92 21.31 5.07 -14.61
CA TRP A 92 20.99 4.06 -13.59
C TRP A 92 21.78 2.77 -13.87
N PRO A 93 22.56 2.24 -12.91
CA PRO A 93 23.34 1.02 -13.10
C PRO A 93 22.42 -0.20 -13.02
N SER A 94 21.66 -0.43 -14.08
CA SER A 94 20.72 -1.55 -14.21
C SER A 94 21.39 -2.92 -14.06
N GLU A 95 22.71 -3.01 -14.29
CA GLU A 95 23.55 -4.19 -14.05
C GLU A 95 23.60 -4.66 -12.59
N HIS A 96 23.26 -3.80 -11.62
CA HIS A 96 23.18 -4.14 -10.20
C HIS A 96 21.75 -4.30 -9.70
N TRP A 97 20.74 -4.08 -10.56
CA TRP A 97 19.34 -4.24 -10.23
C TRP A 97 18.79 -5.47 -10.93
N GLN A 98 18.60 -6.56 -10.18
CA GLN A 98 17.88 -7.73 -10.67
C GLN A 98 16.42 -7.60 -10.23
N PRO A 99 15.45 -7.44 -11.16
CA PRO A 99 14.04 -7.61 -10.79
C PRO A 99 13.88 -9.02 -10.22
N ALA A 100 13.17 -9.12 -9.10
CA ALA A 100 12.75 -10.40 -8.54
C ALA A 100 11.69 -11.07 -9.43
#